data_AF-S4XX34-F1
#
_entry.id   AF-S4XX34-F1
#
_cell.length_a   1.000
_cell.length_b   1.000
_cell.length_c   1.000
_cell.angle_alpha   90.00
_cell.angle_beta   90.00
_cell.angle_gamma   90.00
#
_symmetry.space_group_name_H-M   'P 1'
#
loop_
_entity.id
_entity.type
_entity.pdbx_description
1 polymer ?
#
loop_
_entity_poly.entity_id
_entity_poly.type
_entity_poly.pdbx_seq_one_letter_code
_entity_poly.pdbx_strand_id
1 'polypeptide(L)'
;MSTARPIDVRCARDRLIDLLGLGETTPIRDVNVQEAQLTVNVGAPCEITIDPAQLGVRYELFDGDAAVVPACSVDGTGEKAILEGPIIDKADKTFRIFARKLDPLTRETFLIQTATVKVGLATDLPVSTPEIAEVPRLVDHGSRVVVSVSGSQAGATYGLIDGAGRPIPMTPPGRVSGNKDGAITLTASRVTEDTVIRVDVQRTFDEGEGRAPLHAVLAAELPIAVRAARDLAVSAVGSPVLPQGSATITIAASQTSALYSAHVRALSTVDFVPGAGPTERVIAVPGTSGVEVYTPRPPALWQAPAGSAQHGDAAPGNGGVLELGVGPLLDDSIVVVQARKIHTAAGAPLESAVQLEQAAVVLVRPEPAPPLVLQIAPNADNASGTLLVSGGQPGVFYHFYPSNEAGALGLPAYFHRRDERDPSMNKGVAATEPEAADQVPRRGLRVEMDLVVTRDPPAPAALDPAHVRPLDPLVDIAPLPLGGAVDVMAIKARTGIGWVAKRSVAITQVTDGSSPSEQGAAPEPAATEP
;
A
#
# COMPACT_ATOMS: atom_id res chain seq x y z
N MET A 1 -7.89 5.89 51.79
CA MET A 1 -6.88 6.30 52.79
C MET A 1 -5.53 5.83 52.26
N SER A 2 -4.61 6.75 51.94
CA SER A 2 -3.26 6.38 51.52
C SER A 2 -2.54 5.75 52.72
N THR A 3 -1.93 4.58 52.55
CA THR A 3 -1.12 3.95 53.59
C THR A 3 0.12 4.80 53.83
N ALA A 4 0.29 5.30 55.06
CA ALA A 4 1.47 6.09 55.43
C ALA A 4 2.74 5.26 55.22
N ARG A 5 3.77 5.84 54.58
CA ARG A 5 5.04 5.13 54.34
C ARG A 5 5.75 4.94 55.69
N PRO A 6 6.56 3.88 55.87
CA PRO A 6 7.31 3.68 57.11
C PRO A 6 8.17 4.89 57.52
N ILE A 7 8.66 5.66 56.54
CA ILE A 7 9.42 6.89 56.79
C ILE A 7 8.55 8.04 57.30
N ASP A 8 7.29 8.16 56.84
CA ASP A 8 6.36 9.21 57.29
C ASP A 8 6.03 9.02 58.79
N VAL A 9 5.86 7.76 59.23
CA VAL A 9 5.62 7.43 60.64
C VAL A 9 6.83 7.75 61.52
N ARG A 10 8.05 7.48 61.04
CA ARG A 10 9.29 7.85 61.75
C ARG A 10 9.46 9.36 61.84
N CYS A 11 9.18 10.10 60.76
CA CYS A 11 9.16 11.57 60.78
C CYS A 11 8.17 12.12 61.80
N ALA A 12 6.95 11.56 61.85
CA ALA A 12 5.92 11.98 62.81
C ALA A 12 6.34 11.68 64.25
N ARG A 13 6.92 10.50 64.51
CA ARG A 13 7.44 10.12 65.83
C ARG A 13 8.54 11.09 66.28
N ASP A 14 9.54 11.32 65.44
CA ASP A 14 10.69 12.16 65.78
C ASP A 14 10.25 13.60 66.06
N ARG A 15 9.30 14.10 65.27
CA ARG A 15 8.68 15.40 65.51
C ARG A 15 7.92 15.47 66.83
N LEU A 16 7.19 14.42 67.21
CA LEU A 16 6.48 14.39 68.50
C LEU A 16 7.47 14.40 69.68
N ILE A 17 8.57 13.64 69.58
CA ILE A 17 9.63 13.62 70.59
C ILE A 17 10.23 15.03 70.76
N ASP A 18 10.57 15.67 69.63
CA ASP A 18 11.14 17.01 69.61
C ASP A 18 10.18 18.06 70.18
N LEU A 19 8.89 18.04 69.77
CA LEU A 19 7.88 19.01 70.23
C LEU A 19 7.53 18.87 71.70
N LEU A 20 7.54 17.63 72.23
CA LEU A 20 7.24 17.36 73.64
C LEU A 20 8.46 17.53 74.55
N GLY A 21 9.65 17.81 74.00
CA GLY A 21 10.90 17.94 74.76
C GLY A 21 11.33 16.64 75.43
N LEU A 22 10.91 15.48 74.89
CA LEU A 22 11.25 14.15 75.42
C LEU A 22 12.68 13.71 75.06
N GLY A 23 13.37 14.51 74.24
CA GLY A 23 14.73 14.31 73.75
C GLY A 23 14.96 15.12 72.47
N GLU A 24 16.18 15.05 71.94
CA GLU A 24 16.52 15.64 70.65
C GLU A 24 16.77 14.54 69.62
N THR A 25 16.01 14.54 68.53
CA THR A 25 16.20 13.58 67.45
C THR A 25 17.17 14.10 66.39
N THR A 26 17.98 13.20 65.82
CA THR A 26 18.78 13.49 64.62
C THR A 26 17.93 13.36 63.36
N PRO A 27 18.24 14.10 62.27
CA PRO A 27 17.62 13.86 60.97
C PRO A 27 17.69 12.37 60.55
N ILE A 28 16.64 11.89 59.90
CA ILE A 28 16.58 10.50 59.41
C ILE A 28 17.52 10.38 58.21
N ARG A 29 18.40 9.40 58.25
CA ARG A 29 19.52 9.30 57.29
C ARG A 29 19.19 8.50 56.03
N ASP A 30 18.19 7.63 56.07
CA ASP A 30 17.75 6.76 54.98
C ASP A 30 16.57 7.35 54.18
N VAL A 31 16.53 8.68 54.07
CA VAL A 31 15.62 9.39 53.15
C VAL A 31 16.05 9.10 51.71
N ASN A 32 15.08 8.94 50.81
CA ASN A 32 15.36 8.71 49.40
C ASN A 32 15.86 10.01 48.75
N VAL A 33 17.08 9.96 48.21
CA VAL A 33 17.73 10.99 47.43
C VAL A 33 17.78 10.50 46.00
N GLN A 34 17.17 11.24 45.09
CA GLN A 34 17.17 10.92 43.66
C GLN A 34 17.71 12.13 42.89
N GLU A 35 18.57 11.92 41.90
CA GLU A 35 18.85 12.98 40.95
C GLU A 35 17.56 13.26 40.16
N ALA A 36 17.14 14.54 40.09
CA ALA A 36 15.99 14.88 39.24
C ALA A 36 16.35 14.72 37.76
N GLN A 37 17.64 14.82 37.43
CA GLN A 37 18.24 14.54 36.12
C GLN A 37 19.60 13.87 36.31
N LEU A 38 19.76 12.61 35.87
CA LEU A 38 21.00 11.86 36.01
C LEU A 38 22.16 12.49 35.21
N THR A 39 21.85 13.07 34.05
CA THR A 39 22.83 13.78 33.20
C THR A 39 22.34 15.20 32.96
N VAL A 40 23.04 16.18 33.50
CA VAL A 40 22.77 17.59 33.24
C VAL A 40 23.57 18.06 32.04
N ASN A 41 22.99 19.04 31.36
CA ASN A 41 23.69 19.84 30.40
C ASN A 41 24.95 20.46 31.01
N VAL A 42 26.04 20.46 30.25
CA VAL A 42 27.23 21.26 30.58
C VAL A 42 26.80 22.70 30.90
N GLY A 43 27.21 23.24 32.05
CA GLY A 43 26.87 24.62 32.42
C GLY A 43 25.44 24.83 32.94
N ALA A 44 24.64 23.77 33.09
CA ALA A 44 23.33 23.85 33.72
C ALA A 44 23.43 23.57 35.23
N PRO A 45 22.54 24.16 36.06
CA PRO A 45 22.41 23.77 37.45
C PRO A 45 21.88 22.33 37.55
N CYS A 46 22.28 21.62 38.61
CA CYS A 46 21.71 20.32 38.91
C CYS A 46 20.53 20.42 39.87
N GLU A 47 19.61 19.47 39.81
CA GLU A 47 18.46 19.40 40.72
C GLU A 47 18.47 18.03 41.40
N ILE A 48 18.36 18.02 42.73
CA ILE A 48 18.35 16.79 43.55
C ILE A 48 17.03 16.72 44.31
N THR A 49 16.29 15.64 44.11
CA THR A 49 15.04 15.37 44.81
C THR A 49 15.30 14.66 46.13
N ILE A 50 14.61 15.11 47.18
CA ILE A 50 14.57 14.46 48.50
C ILE A 50 13.10 14.10 48.80
N ASP A 51 12.78 12.82 48.99
CA ASP A 51 11.41 12.36 49.24
C ASP A 51 11.31 11.23 50.30
N PRO A 52 10.62 11.46 51.43
CA PRO A 52 10.11 12.74 51.90
C PRO A 52 11.23 13.62 52.45
N ALA A 53 11.16 14.91 52.15
CA ALA A 53 11.94 15.92 52.84
C ALA A 53 11.31 16.19 54.22
N GLN A 54 12.01 15.86 55.29
CA GLN A 54 11.48 15.90 56.65
C GLN A 54 11.09 17.32 57.07
N LEU A 55 9.88 17.50 57.58
CA LEU A 55 9.46 18.81 58.09
C LEU A 55 10.33 19.23 59.28
N GLY A 56 10.85 20.47 59.24
CA GLY A 56 11.73 21.00 60.28
C GLY A 56 13.20 20.62 60.12
N VAL A 57 13.59 20.07 58.96
CA VAL A 57 14.98 19.77 58.59
C VAL A 57 15.35 20.60 57.36
N ARG A 58 16.51 21.27 57.41
CA ARG A 58 17.17 21.90 56.27
C ARG A 58 18.17 20.93 55.65
N TYR A 59 18.13 20.82 54.33
CA TYR A 59 19.09 20.05 53.54
C TYR A 59 20.04 21.00 52.82
N GLU A 60 21.32 20.70 52.86
CA GLU A 60 22.40 21.50 52.26
C GLU A 60 23.32 20.60 51.41
N LEU A 61 23.79 21.11 50.28
CA LEU A 61 24.63 20.35 49.35
C LEU A 61 26.12 20.49 49.67
N PHE A 62 26.84 19.36 49.70
CA PHE A 62 28.27 19.28 49.95
C PHE A 62 29.01 18.54 48.83
N ASP A 63 30.17 19.07 48.43
CA ASP A 63 31.14 18.42 47.53
C ASP A 63 32.28 17.85 48.40
N GLY A 64 32.27 16.52 48.60
CA GLY A 64 33.12 15.88 49.61
C GLY A 64 32.74 16.31 51.04
N ASP A 65 33.65 17.01 51.72
CA ASP A 65 33.43 17.58 53.06
C ASP A 65 33.21 19.11 53.04
N ALA A 66 33.25 19.73 51.85
CA ALA A 66 33.08 21.17 51.71
C ALA A 66 31.64 21.51 51.29
N ALA A 67 31.03 22.51 51.93
CA ALA A 67 29.76 23.06 51.49
C ALA A 67 29.92 23.64 50.07
N VAL A 68 28.93 23.39 49.21
CA VAL A 68 28.89 23.98 47.87
C VAL A 68 28.74 25.50 47.99
N VAL A 69 29.44 26.24 47.11
CA VAL A 69 29.37 27.70 47.02
C VAL A 69 28.84 28.11 45.63
N PRO A 70 27.77 28.93 45.53
CA PRO A 70 26.94 29.45 46.64
C PRO A 70 26.20 28.33 47.39
N ALA A 71 25.80 28.61 48.64
CA ALA A 71 25.11 27.64 49.47
C ALA A 71 23.80 27.20 48.82
N CYS A 72 23.71 25.91 48.51
CA CYS A 72 22.52 25.27 47.96
C CYS A 72 21.76 24.62 49.12
N SER A 73 20.58 25.13 49.47
CA SER A 73 19.79 24.61 50.59
C SER A 73 18.28 24.60 50.32
N VAL A 74 17.58 23.63 50.90
CA VAL A 74 16.11 23.55 50.87
C VAL A 74 15.56 23.09 52.23
N ASP A 75 14.45 23.68 52.66
CA ASP A 75 13.74 23.26 53.88
C ASP A 75 12.75 22.16 53.54
N GLY A 76 12.76 21.08 54.33
CA GLY A 76 11.81 19.99 54.17
C GLY A 76 10.40 20.39 54.60
N THR A 77 9.41 19.95 53.82
CA THR A 77 7.99 20.29 53.97
C THR A 77 7.14 19.13 54.49
N GLY A 78 7.75 17.96 54.70
CA GLY A 78 7.06 16.69 54.93
C GLY A 78 6.70 15.94 53.64
N GLU A 79 6.83 16.59 52.49
CA GLU A 79 6.61 16.03 51.15
C GLU A 79 7.92 16.03 50.34
N LYS A 80 7.84 15.91 49.02
CA LYS A 80 8.99 16.00 48.12
C LYS A 80 9.57 17.43 48.11
N ALA A 81 10.89 17.56 48.27
CA ALA A 81 11.62 18.81 48.06
C ALA A 81 12.66 18.70 46.93
N ILE A 82 12.89 19.80 46.23
CA ILE A 82 13.89 19.92 45.16
C ILE A 82 15.01 20.83 45.68
N LEU A 83 16.22 20.29 45.79
CA LEU A 83 17.43 20.98 46.14
C LEU A 83 18.13 21.43 44.84
N GLU A 84 18.09 22.73 44.55
CA GLU A 84 18.81 23.34 43.44
C GLU A 84 20.31 23.40 43.76
N GLY A 85 21.11 22.72 42.96
CA GLY A 85 22.56 22.63 43.07
C GLY A 85 23.30 23.57 42.13
N PRO A 86 24.64 23.55 42.16
CA PRO A 86 25.48 24.47 41.42
C PRO A 86 25.51 24.11 39.93
N ILE A 87 26.06 25.02 39.14
CA ILE A 87 26.39 24.76 37.74
C ILE A 87 27.48 23.68 37.66
N ILE A 88 27.24 22.63 36.86
CA ILE A 88 28.22 21.56 36.63
C ILE A 88 28.79 21.69 35.22
N ASP A 89 30.09 21.99 35.10
CA ASP A 89 30.69 22.45 33.84
C ASP A 89 31.85 21.58 33.31
N LYS A 90 32.49 20.73 34.12
CA LYS A 90 33.74 20.04 33.73
C LYS A 90 33.68 18.52 33.79
N ALA A 91 33.15 17.96 34.86
CA ALA A 91 33.16 16.53 35.11
C ALA A 91 31.96 16.14 35.97
N ASP A 92 31.62 14.86 35.94
CA ASP A 92 30.65 14.25 36.84
C ASP A 92 30.99 14.59 38.30
N LYS A 93 29.96 14.90 39.09
CA LYS A 93 30.11 15.23 40.51
C LYS A 93 29.22 14.35 41.36
N THR A 94 29.77 13.85 42.45
CA THR A 94 29.00 13.16 43.49
C THR A 94 28.90 14.05 44.71
N PHE A 95 27.67 14.47 45.03
CA PHE A 95 27.37 15.31 46.16
C PHE A 95 26.88 14.49 47.37
N ARG A 96 27.24 14.98 48.54
CA ARG A 96 26.69 14.54 49.82
C ARG A 96 25.63 15.54 50.29
N ILE A 97 24.60 15.04 50.94
CA ILE A 97 23.48 15.86 51.43
C ILE A 97 23.62 15.93 52.94
N PHE A 98 23.87 17.14 53.43
CA PHE A 98 23.92 17.45 54.84
C PHE A 98 22.51 17.84 55.32
N ALA A 99 22.02 17.19 56.37
CA ALA A 99 20.71 17.44 56.94
C ALA A 99 20.87 18.01 58.35
N ARG A 100 20.17 19.10 58.65
CA ARG A 100 20.23 19.80 59.94
C ARG A 100 18.83 20.16 60.41
N LYS A 101 18.50 19.89 61.67
CA LYS A 101 17.24 20.34 62.28
C LYS A 101 17.22 21.87 62.36
N LEU A 102 16.05 22.48 62.17
CA LEU A 102 15.84 23.91 62.33
C LEU A 102 15.76 24.29 63.82
N ASP A 103 16.11 25.54 64.13
CA ASP A 103 16.09 26.15 65.48
C ASP A 103 14.77 25.85 66.23
N PRO A 104 14.81 25.47 67.54
CA PRO A 104 15.96 25.47 68.45
C PRO A 104 16.80 24.19 68.43
N LEU A 105 16.42 23.23 67.61
CA LEU A 105 17.15 21.98 67.47
C LEU A 105 18.38 22.22 66.57
N THR A 106 19.50 21.58 66.91
CA THR A 106 20.77 21.76 66.17
C THR A 106 21.40 20.46 65.73
N ARG A 107 20.68 19.33 65.89
CA ARG A 107 21.17 18.01 65.48
C ARG A 107 21.32 17.94 63.96
N GLU A 108 22.45 17.40 63.54
CA GLU A 108 22.88 17.36 62.15
C GLU A 108 23.54 16.04 61.79
N THR A 109 23.46 15.65 60.53
CA THR A 109 24.09 14.45 59.98
C THR A 109 24.11 14.49 58.46
N PHE A 110 25.01 13.73 57.85
CA PHE A 110 24.88 13.38 56.43
C PHE A 110 23.85 12.27 56.22
N LEU A 111 23.10 12.38 55.13
CA LEU A 111 22.27 11.30 54.61
C LEU A 111 23.16 10.14 54.14
N ILE A 112 22.57 8.94 54.08
CA ILE A 112 23.26 7.72 53.61
C ILE A 112 23.43 7.76 52.09
N GLN A 113 22.40 8.18 51.36
CA GLN A 113 22.46 8.28 49.91
C GLN A 113 23.18 9.56 49.47
N THR A 114 23.96 9.44 48.41
CA THR A 114 24.62 10.53 47.70
C THR A 114 23.94 10.76 46.35
N ALA A 115 24.08 11.95 45.77
CA ALA A 115 23.57 12.25 44.43
C ALA A 115 24.74 12.37 43.44
N THR A 116 24.75 11.55 42.39
CA THR A 116 25.77 11.60 41.33
C THR A 116 25.19 12.25 40.08
N VAL A 117 25.65 13.46 39.80
CA VAL A 117 25.25 14.23 38.63
C VAL A 117 26.29 14.07 37.54
N LYS A 118 25.88 13.51 36.41
CA LYS A 118 26.74 13.39 35.22
C LYS A 118 26.67 14.63 34.35
N VAL A 119 27.77 14.97 33.69
CA VAL A 119 27.83 16.10 32.75
C VAL A 119 27.89 15.58 31.32
N GLY A 120 26.92 15.96 30.48
CA GLY A 120 26.95 15.60 29.07
C GLY A 120 25.58 15.60 28.39
N LEU A 121 25.49 14.81 27.31
CA LEU A 121 24.24 14.57 26.59
C LEU A 121 23.59 13.29 27.11
N ALA A 122 22.33 13.37 27.52
CA ALA A 122 21.54 12.22 27.96
C ALA A 122 21.19 11.35 26.74
N THR A 123 21.58 10.07 26.75
CA THR A 123 21.36 9.14 25.63
C THR A 123 20.16 8.21 25.84
N ASP A 124 19.63 8.13 27.06
CA ASP A 124 18.52 7.26 27.47
C ASP A 124 17.16 7.97 27.47
N LEU A 125 17.07 9.13 26.81
CA LEU A 125 15.83 9.89 26.70
C LEU A 125 14.71 9.05 26.04
N PRO A 126 13.46 9.11 26.55
CA PRO A 126 12.34 8.41 25.93
C PRO A 126 12.06 8.96 24.52
N VAL A 127 12.06 8.07 23.53
CA VAL A 127 11.74 8.40 22.13
C VAL A 127 10.57 7.53 21.66
N SER A 128 9.60 8.14 20.98
CA SER A 128 8.45 7.42 20.43
C SER A 128 7.99 7.98 19.08
N THR A 129 7.11 7.22 18.39
CA THR A 129 6.37 7.67 17.20
C THR A 129 4.89 7.76 17.56
N PRO A 130 4.40 8.88 18.10
CA PRO A 130 3.06 8.95 18.71
C PRO A 130 1.92 8.64 17.71
N GLU A 131 2.14 8.89 16.42
CA GLU A 131 1.16 8.65 15.36
C GLU A 131 1.14 7.18 14.88
N ILE A 132 2.09 6.35 15.30
CA ILE A 132 2.22 4.96 14.88
C ILE A 132 2.33 4.08 16.12
N ALA A 133 1.19 3.57 16.57
CA ALA A 133 1.08 2.78 17.80
C ALA A 133 1.45 1.29 17.60
N GLU A 134 1.34 0.77 16.38
CA GLU A 134 1.55 -0.66 16.09
C GLU A 134 3.04 -1.01 15.97
N VAL A 135 3.42 -2.17 16.50
CA VAL A 135 4.73 -2.78 16.32
C VAL A 135 4.55 -4.08 15.54
N PRO A 136 5.20 -4.25 14.37
CA PRO A 136 6.11 -3.30 13.71
C PRO A 136 5.38 -2.07 13.12
N ARG A 137 6.06 -0.92 13.14
CA ARG A 137 5.52 0.38 12.69
C ARG A 137 5.45 0.41 11.17
N LEU A 138 4.28 0.20 10.59
CA LEU A 138 4.08 0.14 9.14
C LEU A 138 3.44 1.43 8.60
N VAL A 139 4.09 2.06 7.60
CA VAL A 139 3.61 3.27 6.93
C VAL A 139 3.55 3.10 5.41
N ASP A 140 2.82 3.98 4.73
CA ASP A 140 2.78 4.00 3.26
C ASP A 140 4.06 4.61 2.68
N HIS A 141 4.44 4.18 1.48
CA HIS A 141 5.56 4.77 0.74
C HIS A 141 5.44 6.29 0.64
N GLY A 142 6.52 6.99 0.96
CA GLY A 142 6.60 8.44 0.89
C GLY A 142 5.90 9.18 2.04
N SER A 143 5.46 8.48 3.09
CA SER A 143 4.88 9.08 4.29
C SER A 143 5.92 9.86 5.09
N ARG A 144 5.47 10.81 5.92
CA ARG A 144 6.31 11.48 6.91
C ARG A 144 6.17 10.76 8.24
N VAL A 145 7.27 10.64 8.99
CA VAL A 145 7.26 10.00 10.31
C VAL A 145 7.56 11.05 11.37
N VAL A 146 6.66 11.16 12.34
CA VAL A 146 6.81 12.05 13.49
C VAL A 146 7.47 11.29 14.64
N VAL A 147 8.58 11.83 15.14
CA VAL A 147 9.35 11.32 16.27
C VAL A 147 9.25 12.31 17.43
N SER A 148 8.88 11.83 18.59
CA SER A 148 8.77 12.61 19.82
C SER A 148 9.89 12.24 20.78
N VAL A 149 10.60 13.23 21.31
CA VAL A 149 11.65 13.06 22.32
C VAL A 149 11.22 13.77 23.60
N SER A 150 11.00 13.01 24.67
CA SER A 150 10.60 13.55 25.98
C SER A 150 11.82 13.88 26.84
N GLY A 151 11.76 14.98 27.59
CA GLY A 151 12.85 15.38 28.50
C GLY A 151 14.10 15.87 27.76
N SER A 152 13.90 16.50 26.60
CA SER A 152 14.99 17.04 25.80
C SER A 152 15.79 18.10 26.57
N GLN A 153 17.09 18.15 26.36
CA GLN A 153 18.01 19.02 27.10
C GLN A 153 18.10 20.41 26.46
N ALA A 154 17.86 21.47 27.23
CA ALA A 154 17.94 22.85 26.73
C ALA A 154 19.33 23.21 26.18
N GLY A 155 19.41 23.84 25.01
CA GLY A 155 20.70 24.18 24.39
C GLY A 155 21.43 23.01 23.70
N ALA A 156 20.84 21.80 23.72
CA ALA A 156 21.17 20.76 22.77
C ALA A 156 20.24 20.85 21.53
N THR A 157 20.69 20.34 20.39
CA THR A 157 19.92 20.28 19.15
C THR A 157 19.82 18.87 18.63
N TYR A 158 18.63 18.49 18.19
CA TYR A 158 18.27 17.12 17.84
C TYR A 158 18.02 16.98 16.34
N GLY A 159 18.57 15.93 15.77
CA GLY A 159 18.40 15.54 14.38
C GLY A 159 17.92 14.09 14.26
N LEU A 160 17.61 13.69 13.04
CA LEU A 160 17.26 12.31 12.70
C LEU A 160 18.37 11.70 11.86
N ILE A 161 18.72 10.46 12.18
CA ILE A 161 19.68 9.64 11.43
C ILE A 161 19.10 8.24 11.20
N ASP A 162 19.57 7.56 10.16
CA ASP A 162 19.22 6.17 9.87
C ASP A 162 20.05 5.19 10.72
N GLY A 163 19.76 3.89 10.59
CA GLY A 163 20.49 2.82 11.29
C GLY A 163 21.98 2.75 10.94
N ALA A 164 22.40 3.30 9.80
CA ALA A 164 23.79 3.41 9.38
C ALA A 164 24.45 4.74 9.83
N GLY A 165 23.72 5.59 10.55
CA GLY A 165 24.19 6.89 11.06
C GLY A 165 24.16 8.02 10.03
N ARG A 166 23.46 7.85 8.90
CA ARG A 166 23.34 8.89 7.87
C ARG A 166 22.19 9.83 8.21
N PRO A 167 22.32 11.15 7.99
CA PRO A 167 21.25 12.10 8.26
C PRO A 167 19.98 11.78 7.47
N ILE A 168 18.85 11.75 8.17
CA ILE A 168 17.51 11.71 7.57
C ILE A 168 17.04 13.17 7.44
N PRO A 169 16.72 13.65 6.23
CA PRO A 169 16.23 15.01 6.04
C PRO A 169 14.96 15.26 6.87
N MET A 170 14.82 16.44 7.46
CA MET A 170 13.66 16.81 8.30
C MET A 170 12.77 17.85 7.62
N THR A 171 11.51 17.92 8.04
CA THR A 171 10.54 18.96 7.62
C THR A 171 9.90 19.65 8.84
N PRO A 172 10.13 20.95 9.09
CA PRO A 172 11.02 21.86 8.36
C PRO A 172 12.50 21.43 8.43
N PRO A 173 13.35 21.90 7.49
CA PRO A 173 14.76 21.55 7.49
C PRO A 173 15.48 22.17 8.69
N GLY A 174 16.43 21.43 9.26
CA GLY A 174 17.24 21.84 10.40
C GLY A 174 17.03 20.98 11.64
N ARG A 175 17.93 21.12 12.61
CA ARG A 175 17.85 20.45 13.91
C ARG A 175 16.87 21.20 14.81
N VAL A 176 16.22 20.49 15.73
CA VAL A 176 15.26 21.09 16.68
C VAL A 176 15.95 21.31 18.03
N SER A 177 15.81 22.51 18.59
CA SER A 177 16.36 22.84 19.91
C SER A 177 15.59 22.15 21.02
N GLY A 178 16.31 21.53 21.96
CA GLY A 178 15.73 21.00 23.18
C GLY A 178 15.21 22.12 24.08
N ASN A 179 14.18 21.81 24.87
CA ASN A 179 13.42 22.82 25.61
C ASN A 179 13.33 22.57 27.12
N LYS A 180 13.95 21.52 27.68
CA LYS A 180 13.85 21.05 29.09
C LYS A 180 12.43 20.60 29.49
N ASP A 181 11.40 21.28 29.00
CA ASP A 181 10.01 21.11 29.38
C ASP A 181 9.18 20.46 28.26
N GLY A 182 8.62 19.29 28.54
CA GLY A 182 7.77 18.55 27.61
C GLY A 182 8.55 17.77 26.55
N ALA A 183 7.87 17.43 25.46
CA ALA A 183 8.43 16.68 24.35
C ALA A 183 8.70 17.60 23.15
N ILE A 184 9.83 17.40 22.49
CA ILE A 184 10.11 18.01 21.19
C ILE A 184 9.72 17.06 20.06
N THR A 185 9.34 17.64 18.93
CA THR A 185 8.88 16.89 17.76
C THR A 185 9.87 17.03 16.61
N LEU A 186 10.33 15.90 16.08
CA LEU A 186 11.19 15.78 14.92
C LEU A 186 10.39 15.10 13.80
N THR A 187 10.20 15.76 12.67
CA THR A 187 9.45 15.18 11.55
C THR A 187 10.41 14.77 10.44
N ALA A 188 10.54 13.47 10.22
CA ALA A 188 11.27 12.94 9.07
C ALA A 188 10.59 13.40 7.78
N SER A 189 11.41 13.67 6.77
CA SER A 189 10.95 13.79 5.38
C SER A 189 10.38 12.45 4.89
N ARG A 190 9.99 12.40 3.62
CA ARG A 190 9.34 11.22 3.04
C ARG A 190 10.22 9.98 3.19
N VAL A 191 9.74 8.96 3.91
CA VAL A 191 10.40 7.65 4.00
C VAL A 191 9.95 6.76 2.85
N THR A 192 10.90 6.21 2.10
CA THR A 192 10.63 5.42 0.89
C THR A 192 11.00 3.95 1.04
N GLU A 193 11.86 3.61 2.00
CA GLU A 193 12.28 2.26 2.28
C GLU A 193 12.28 1.96 3.78
N ASP A 194 12.28 0.66 4.09
CA ASP A 194 12.39 0.17 5.47
C ASP A 194 13.66 0.75 6.10
N THR A 195 13.53 1.31 7.29
CA THR A 195 14.63 2.01 7.96
C THR A 195 14.51 1.92 9.47
N VAL A 196 15.61 2.14 10.16
CA VAL A 196 15.63 2.34 11.61
C VAL A 196 15.92 3.81 11.86
N ILE A 197 14.93 4.55 12.36
CA ILE A 197 15.11 5.95 12.72
C ILE A 197 15.75 6.00 14.11
N ARG A 198 16.84 6.75 14.21
CA ARG A 198 17.53 7.09 15.46
C ARG A 198 17.65 8.60 15.57
N VAL A 199 17.88 9.07 16.79
CA VAL A 199 17.98 10.51 17.08
C VAL A 199 19.42 10.83 17.45
N ASP A 200 20.05 11.72 16.69
CA ASP A 200 21.36 12.27 17.05
C ASP A 200 21.18 13.61 17.79
N VAL A 201 22.00 13.84 18.79
CA VAL A 201 21.97 15.02 19.64
C VAL A 201 23.33 15.69 19.62
N GLN A 202 23.34 17.01 19.43
CA GLN A 202 24.54 17.84 19.37
C GLN A 202 24.44 19.02 20.29
N ARG A 203 25.58 19.44 20.82
CA ARG A 203 25.73 20.72 21.49
C ARG A 203 27.00 21.40 21.04
N THR A 204 26.84 22.62 20.55
CA THR A 204 27.93 23.52 20.20
C THR A 204 28.19 24.49 21.36
N PHE A 205 29.45 24.87 21.53
CA PHE A 205 29.87 25.88 22.49
C PHE A 205 30.46 27.06 21.72
N ASP A 206 30.37 28.25 22.29
CA ASP A 206 31.00 29.43 21.70
C ASP A 206 32.54 29.27 21.72
N GLU A 207 33.21 29.79 20.70
CA GLU A 207 34.69 29.69 20.58
C GLU A 207 35.42 30.26 21.80
N GLY A 208 34.82 31.26 22.48
CA GLY A 208 35.34 31.85 23.71
C GLY A 208 35.34 30.92 24.92
N GLU A 209 34.57 29.83 24.90
CA GLU A 209 34.55 28.83 25.97
C GLU A 209 35.68 27.79 25.83
N GLY A 210 36.32 27.70 24.65
CA GLY A 210 37.45 26.79 24.40
C GLY A 210 37.10 25.30 24.47
N ARG A 211 35.83 24.92 24.23
CA ARG A 211 35.31 23.55 24.38
C ARG A 211 34.97 22.92 23.05
N ALA A 212 35.27 21.62 22.92
CA ALA A 212 34.85 20.84 21.76
C ALA A 212 33.33 20.60 21.78
N PRO A 213 32.64 20.63 20.63
CA PRO A 213 31.23 20.26 20.54
C PRO A 213 30.98 18.84 21.07
N LEU A 214 29.85 18.64 21.75
CA LEU A 214 29.38 17.32 22.14
C LEU A 214 28.48 16.73 21.07
N HIS A 215 28.61 15.43 20.85
CA HIS A 215 27.78 14.66 19.93
C HIS A 215 27.50 13.28 20.54
N ALA A 216 26.23 12.87 20.52
CA ALA A 216 25.80 11.55 20.94
C ALA A 216 24.59 11.09 20.13
N VAL A 217 24.28 9.79 20.18
CA VAL A 217 23.08 9.21 19.59
C VAL A 217 22.25 8.61 20.70
N LEU A 218 20.95 8.90 20.71
CA LEU A 218 20.05 8.30 21.68
C LEU A 218 19.98 6.77 21.48
N ALA A 219 19.81 6.04 22.58
CA ALA A 219 19.78 4.57 22.59
C ALA A 219 18.53 4.00 21.92
N ALA A 220 17.45 4.78 21.84
CA ALA A 220 16.21 4.35 21.23
C ALA A 220 16.35 4.12 19.71
N GLU A 221 15.85 2.98 19.26
CA GLU A 221 15.75 2.63 17.85
C GLU A 221 14.28 2.49 17.47
N LEU A 222 13.90 3.13 16.36
CA LEU A 222 12.54 3.11 15.85
C LEU A 222 12.53 2.42 14.48
N PRO A 223 12.37 1.08 14.42
CA PRO A 223 12.19 0.38 13.16
C PRO A 223 10.89 0.81 12.50
N ILE A 224 10.97 1.28 11.26
CA ILE A 224 9.86 1.70 10.41
C ILE A 224 9.84 0.78 9.17
N ALA A 225 8.75 0.04 9.01
CA ALA A 225 8.44 -0.71 7.80
C ALA A 225 7.68 0.19 6.82
N VAL A 226 8.02 0.13 5.54
CA VAL A 226 7.43 0.99 4.50
C VAL A 226 6.82 0.12 3.40
N ARG A 227 5.51 0.25 3.18
CA ARG A 227 4.81 -0.43 2.07
C ARG A 227 5.45 -0.09 0.72
N ALA A 228 5.26 -0.95 -0.28
CA ALA A 228 5.73 -0.67 -1.64
C ALA A 228 5.07 0.60 -2.21
N ALA A 229 5.79 1.29 -3.09
CA ALA A 229 5.30 2.39 -3.90
C ALA A 229 4.18 1.91 -4.83
N ARG A 230 3.11 2.69 -4.90
CA ARG A 230 1.91 2.35 -5.69
C ARG A 230 1.85 3.08 -7.02
N ASP A 231 2.54 4.21 -7.13
CA ASP A 231 2.53 5.13 -8.26
C ASP A 231 3.49 4.72 -9.40
N LEU A 232 3.95 3.47 -9.41
CA LEU A 232 4.83 2.93 -10.46
C LEU A 232 4.07 2.76 -11.77
N ALA A 233 4.73 3.09 -12.88
CA ALA A 233 4.12 3.01 -14.20
C ALA A 233 4.05 1.56 -14.69
N VAL A 234 2.90 1.15 -15.24
CA VAL A 234 2.64 -0.22 -15.70
C VAL A 234 2.17 -0.18 -17.15
N SER A 235 2.77 -1.00 -18.02
CA SER A 235 2.41 -1.06 -19.44
C SER A 235 2.67 -2.44 -20.06
N ALA A 236 1.97 -2.78 -21.14
CA ALA A 236 2.32 -3.96 -21.94
C ALA A 236 3.61 -3.72 -22.74
N VAL A 237 4.45 -4.75 -22.85
CA VAL A 237 5.62 -4.71 -23.73
C VAL A 237 5.18 -4.62 -25.19
N GLY A 238 5.68 -3.63 -25.92
CA GLY A 238 5.37 -3.44 -27.33
C GLY A 238 3.96 -2.89 -27.57
N SER A 239 3.07 -3.72 -28.13
CA SER A 239 1.70 -3.33 -28.47
C SER A 239 0.71 -3.85 -27.41
N PRO A 240 -0.24 -3.04 -26.94
CA PRO A 240 -1.32 -3.50 -26.07
C PRO A 240 -2.32 -4.40 -26.81
N VAL A 241 -2.25 -4.47 -28.15
CA VAL A 241 -2.99 -5.42 -28.97
C VAL A 241 -2.06 -6.57 -29.37
N LEU A 242 -2.29 -7.74 -28.81
CA LEU A 242 -1.53 -8.95 -29.07
C LEU A 242 -2.04 -9.68 -30.32
N PRO A 243 -1.14 -10.06 -31.26
CA PRO A 243 -1.52 -10.90 -32.39
C PRO A 243 -2.02 -12.28 -31.96
N GLN A 244 -1.38 -12.87 -30.94
CA GLN A 244 -1.77 -13.96 -30.05
C GLN A 244 -0.52 -14.36 -29.25
N GLY A 245 -0.68 -15.16 -28.18
CA GLY A 245 0.43 -15.72 -27.42
C GLY A 245 0.67 -15.02 -26.10
N SER A 246 1.91 -15.13 -25.60
CA SER A 246 2.25 -14.68 -24.25
C SER A 246 2.35 -13.16 -24.15
N ALA A 247 1.67 -12.60 -23.16
CA ALA A 247 1.79 -11.19 -22.81
C ALA A 247 2.95 -10.99 -21.82
N THR A 248 3.61 -9.85 -21.91
CA THR A 248 4.59 -9.39 -20.91
C THR A 248 4.22 -7.97 -20.50
N ILE A 249 4.26 -7.71 -19.20
CA ILE A 249 3.99 -6.39 -18.62
C ILE A 249 5.29 -5.82 -18.04
N THR A 250 5.56 -4.54 -18.29
CA THR A 250 6.66 -3.81 -17.68
C THR A 250 6.20 -2.99 -16.49
N ILE A 251 7.02 -2.94 -15.45
CA ILE A 251 6.90 -2.01 -14.32
C ILE A 251 8.13 -1.11 -14.35
N ALA A 252 7.93 0.20 -14.49
CA ALA A 252 9.02 1.17 -14.47
C ALA A 252 9.50 1.43 -13.03
N ALA A 253 10.81 1.59 -12.85
CA ALA A 253 11.44 1.92 -11.57
C ALA A 253 11.00 1.01 -10.40
N SER A 254 11.00 -0.31 -10.64
CA SER A 254 10.64 -1.31 -9.62
C SER A 254 11.54 -1.22 -8.37
N GLN A 255 10.99 -1.39 -7.17
CA GLN A 255 11.75 -1.33 -5.93
C GLN A 255 12.49 -2.63 -5.67
N THR A 256 13.80 -2.57 -5.39
CA THR A 256 14.63 -3.75 -5.09
C THR A 256 14.19 -4.52 -3.84
N SER A 257 13.45 -3.87 -2.94
CA SER A 257 12.91 -4.49 -1.73
C SER A 257 11.57 -5.19 -1.92
N ALA A 258 10.95 -5.06 -3.10
CA ALA A 258 9.59 -5.54 -3.37
C ALA A 258 9.60 -6.71 -4.36
N LEU A 259 8.62 -7.59 -4.20
CA LEU A 259 8.31 -8.69 -5.08
C LEU A 259 7.00 -8.39 -5.80
N TYR A 260 7.01 -8.49 -7.13
CA TYR A 260 5.87 -8.12 -7.97
C TYR A 260 5.24 -9.35 -8.60
N SER A 261 3.91 -9.39 -8.66
CA SER A 261 3.17 -10.44 -9.37
C SER A 261 2.03 -9.84 -10.20
N ALA A 262 1.80 -10.43 -11.37
CA ALA A 262 0.73 -10.03 -12.28
C ALA A 262 -0.52 -10.83 -11.99
N HIS A 263 -1.66 -10.14 -11.84
CA HIS A 263 -2.97 -10.76 -11.69
C HIS A 263 -3.87 -10.34 -12.85
N VAL A 264 -4.41 -11.32 -13.55
CA VAL A 264 -5.14 -11.15 -14.80
C VAL A 264 -6.60 -11.42 -14.58
N ARG A 265 -7.45 -10.53 -15.10
CA ARG A 265 -8.90 -10.71 -15.17
C ARG A 265 -9.37 -10.51 -16.60
N ALA A 266 -10.17 -11.45 -17.12
CA ALA A 266 -10.84 -11.28 -18.41
C ALA A 266 -11.84 -10.12 -18.37
N LEU A 267 -11.86 -9.31 -19.42
CA LEU A 267 -12.75 -8.15 -19.54
C LEU A 267 -14.14 -8.57 -20.05
N SER A 268 -15.15 -8.21 -19.27
CA SER A 268 -16.56 -8.40 -19.61
C SER A 268 -17.13 -7.17 -20.35
N THR A 269 -18.36 -7.24 -20.87
CA THR A 269 -18.97 -6.08 -21.56
C THR A 269 -19.04 -4.82 -20.69
N VAL A 270 -19.21 -4.99 -19.37
CA VAL A 270 -19.36 -3.86 -18.44
C VAL A 270 -18.08 -3.05 -18.29
N ASP A 271 -16.93 -3.66 -18.58
CA ASP A 271 -15.63 -3.01 -18.47
C ASP A 271 -15.35 -2.08 -19.66
N PHE A 272 -16.09 -2.18 -20.78
CA PHE A 272 -15.86 -1.34 -21.96
C PHE A 272 -16.77 -0.12 -21.96
N VAL A 273 -16.18 1.07 -21.93
CA VAL A 273 -16.88 2.34 -21.64
C VAL A 273 -16.57 3.39 -22.71
N PRO A 274 -17.19 3.31 -23.90
CA PRO A 274 -16.94 4.26 -24.98
C PRO A 274 -17.53 5.62 -24.60
N GLY A 275 -16.76 6.68 -24.84
CA GLY A 275 -17.19 8.05 -24.56
C GLY A 275 -17.30 8.30 -23.07
N ALA A 276 -16.32 7.78 -22.31
CA ALA A 276 -16.28 7.91 -20.86
C ALA A 276 -16.44 9.38 -20.43
N GLY A 277 -17.27 9.59 -19.40
CA GLY A 277 -17.43 10.92 -18.81
C GLY A 277 -16.14 11.39 -18.12
N PRO A 278 -15.98 12.70 -17.83
CA PRO A 278 -14.76 13.23 -17.20
C PRO A 278 -14.49 12.69 -15.79
N THR A 279 -15.48 12.06 -15.16
CA THR A 279 -15.40 11.46 -13.82
C THR A 279 -15.09 9.97 -13.82
N GLU A 280 -15.17 9.30 -14.97
CA GLU A 280 -14.87 7.86 -15.09
C GLU A 280 -13.37 7.66 -15.31
N ARG A 281 -12.77 6.73 -14.53
CA ARG A 281 -11.36 6.37 -14.69
C ARG A 281 -11.23 5.26 -15.73
N VAL A 282 -10.82 5.64 -16.94
CA VAL A 282 -10.66 4.70 -18.06
C VAL A 282 -9.20 4.62 -18.54
N ILE A 283 -8.84 3.45 -19.06
CA ILE A 283 -7.62 3.24 -19.83
C ILE A 283 -8.02 3.24 -21.30
N ALA A 284 -7.57 4.25 -22.04
CA ALA A 284 -7.62 4.24 -23.49
C ALA A 284 -6.56 3.25 -24.01
N VAL A 285 -6.92 2.40 -24.97
CA VAL A 285 -5.99 1.40 -25.53
C VAL A 285 -5.31 1.96 -26.79
N PRO A 286 -4.00 2.23 -26.77
CA PRO A 286 -3.28 2.73 -27.94
C PRO A 286 -3.43 1.83 -29.17
N GLY A 287 -3.54 2.44 -30.35
CA GLY A 287 -3.67 1.71 -31.62
C GLY A 287 -5.09 1.20 -31.92
N THR A 288 -6.09 1.59 -31.12
CA THR A 288 -7.51 1.30 -31.37
C THR A 288 -8.30 2.60 -31.56
N SER A 289 -9.43 2.52 -32.28
CA SER A 289 -10.33 3.66 -32.46
C SER A 289 -11.34 3.72 -31.33
N GLY A 290 -11.00 4.41 -30.23
CA GLY A 290 -11.94 4.74 -29.16
C GLY A 290 -12.26 3.61 -28.19
N VAL A 291 -11.39 2.60 -28.05
CA VAL A 291 -11.55 1.57 -27.01
C VAL A 291 -11.07 2.11 -25.67
N GLU A 292 -12.01 2.22 -24.74
CA GLU A 292 -11.81 2.68 -23.38
C GLU A 292 -12.27 1.59 -22.40
N VAL A 293 -11.39 1.25 -21.45
CA VAL A 293 -11.67 0.22 -20.45
C VAL A 293 -11.75 0.84 -19.06
N TYR A 294 -12.86 0.63 -18.37
CA TYR A 294 -13.08 1.05 -17.00
C TYR A 294 -12.09 0.38 -16.04
N THR A 295 -11.52 1.20 -15.16
CA THR A 295 -10.66 0.71 -14.08
C THR A 295 -11.13 1.31 -12.76
N PRO A 296 -11.71 0.51 -11.86
CA PRO A 296 -12.08 1.02 -10.55
C PRO A 296 -10.84 1.49 -9.80
N ARG A 297 -11.03 2.42 -8.85
CA ARG A 297 -9.94 2.89 -8.01
C ARG A 297 -9.37 1.68 -7.24
N PRO A 298 -8.07 1.39 -7.34
CA PRO A 298 -7.48 0.26 -6.66
C PRO A 298 -7.57 0.44 -5.14
N PRO A 299 -7.89 -0.62 -4.38
CA PRO A 299 -7.90 -0.56 -2.92
C PRO A 299 -6.51 -0.18 -2.40
N ALA A 300 -6.48 0.48 -1.23
CA ALA A 300 -5.22 0.92 -0.61
C ALA A 300 -4.32 -0.26 -0.25
N LEU A 301 -4.92 -1.34 0.25
CA LEU A 301 -4.26 -2.61 0.54
C LEU A 301 -4.58 -3.61 -0.56
N TRP A 302 -3.68 -4.58 -0.77
CA TRP A 302 -3.91 -5.64 -1.73
C TRP A 302 -5.17 -6.44 -1.37
N GLN A 303 -6.09 -6.48 -2.32
CA GLN A 303 -7.22 -7.40 -2.36
C GLN A 303 -7.30 -7.87 -3.81
N ALA A 304 -7.18 -9.18 -4.03
CA ALA A 304 -7.23 -9.72 -5.38
C ALA A 304 -8.57 -9.31 -6.03
N PRO A 305 -8.56 -8.62 -7.19
CA PRO A 305 -9.80 -8.27 -7.86
C PRO A 305 -10.64 -9.51 -8.14
N ALA A 306 -11.96 -9.39 -8.00
CA ALA A 306 -12.87 -10.50 -8.27
C ALA A 306 -12.68 -11.03 -9.71
N GLY A 307 -12.56 -12.36 -9.85
CA GLY A 307 -12.31 -13.01 -11.13
C GLY A 307 -10.89 -12.84 -11.67
N SER A 308 -9.96 -12.27 -10.88
CA SER A 308 -8.55 -12.27 -11.23
C SER A 308 -7.82 -13.50 -10.68
N ALA A 309 -6.80 -13.95 -11.40
CA ALA A 309 -5.87 -14.98 -10.96
C ALA A 309 -4.44 -14.52 -11.18
N GLN A 310 -3.51 -14.98 -10.34
CA GLN A 310 -2.09 -14.74 -10.58
C GLN A 310 -1.66 -15.48 -11.85
N HIS A 311 -0.92 -14.79 -12.71
CA HIS A 311 -0.32 -15.35 -13.91
C HIS A 311 1.20 -15.17 -13.85
N GLY A 312 1.91 -16.25 -14.19
CA GLY A 312 3.37 -16.30 -14.13
C GLY A 312 3.92 -16.26 -12.70
N ASP A 313 5.25 -16.36 -12.63
CA ASP A 313 5.98 -16.28 -11.36
C ASP A 313 6.12 -14.83 -10.90
N ALA A 314 6.13 -14.65 -9.58
CA ALA A 314 6.46 -13.36 -9.00
C ALA A 314 7.95 -13.06 -9.20
N ALA A 315 8.29 -11.81 -9.54
CA ALA A 315 9.67 -11.40 -9.81
C ALA A 315 10.13 -10.30 -8.85
N PRO A 316 11.37 -10.36 -8.34
CA PRO A 316 11.91 -9.31 -7.47
C PRO A 316 12.18 -8.04 -8.28
N GLY A 317 11.92 -6.88 -7.68
CA GLY A 317 12.28 -5.61 -8.28
C GLY A 317 13.79 -5.44 -8.42
N ASN A 318 14.20 -4.62 -9.39
CA ASN A 318 15.59 -4.47 -9.80
C ASN A 318 16.08 -3.02 -9.82
N GLY A 319 15.27 -2.05 -9.35
CA GLY A 319 15.57 -0.62 -9.41
C GLY A 319 15.29 0.04 -10.76
N GLY A 320 15.03 -0.76 -11.79
CA GLY A 320 14.80 -0.32 -13.17
C GLY A 320 13.50 -0.86 -13.73
N VAL A 321 13.49 -1.16 -15.03
CA VAL A 321 12.34 -1.77 -15.69
C VAL A 321 12.31 -3.27 -15.36
N LEU A 322 11.23 -3.71 -14.74
CA LEU A 322 10.97 -5.12 -14.46
C LEU A 322 9.95 -5.66 -15.47
N GLU A 323 10.24 -6.81 -16.07
CA GLU A 323 9.31 -7.52 -16.95
C GLU A 323 8.64 -8.68 -16.20
N LEU A 324 7.31 -8.74 -16.25
CA LEU A 324 6.50 -9.84 -15.73
C LEU A 324 5.87 -10.60 -16.89
N GLY A 325 6.24 -11.87 -17.05
CA GLY A 325 5.60 -12.77 -18.00
C GLY A 325 4.21 -13.17 -17.51
N VAL A 326 3.19 -12.83 -18.28
CA VAL A 326 1.78 -13.15 -17.97
C VAL A 326 1.32 -14.45 -18.64
N GLY A 327 2.10 -14.95 -19.61
CA GLY A 327 1.74 -16.14 -20.37
C GLY A 327 0.63 -15.87 -21.37
N PRO A 328 0.08 -16.92 -22.02
CA PRO A 328 -0.88 -16.78 -23.10
C PRO A 328 -2.21 -16.20 -22.61
N LEU A 329 -2.72 -15.23 -23.35
CA LEU A 329 -4.06 -14.66 -23.13
C LEU A 329 -4.98 -15.05 -24.28
N LEU A 330 -6.13 -15.62 -23.93
CA LEU A 330 -7.17 -16.02 -24.88
C LEU A 330 -8.25 -14.94 -25.03
N ASP A 331 -8.48 -14.17 -23.96
CA ASP A 331 -9.48 -13.12 -23.89
C ASP A 331 -8.83 -11.75 -23.68
N ASP A 332 -9.56 -10.71 -24.09
CA ASP A 332 -9.20 -9.33 -23.75
C ASP A 332 -9.17 -9.21 -22.22
N SER A 333 -8.06 -8.70 -21.68
CA SER A 333 -7.77 -8.81 -20.26
C SER A 333 -7.25 -7.50 -19.69
N ILE A 334 -7.50 -7.30 -18.39
CA ILE A 334 -6.82 -6.31 -17.58
C ILE A 334 -5.84 -7.01 -16.65
N VAL A 335 -4.62 -6.49 -16.60
CA VAL A 335 -3.55 -6.95 -15.73
C VAL A 335 -3.34 -5.91 -14.64
N VAL A 336 -3.61 -6.31 -13.40
CA VAL A 336 -3.23 -5.53 -12.22
C VAL A 336 -1.95 -6.11 -11.63
N VAL A 337 -1.18 -5.28 -10.95
CA VAL A 337 0.09 -5.70 -10.34
C VAL A 337 -0.01 -5.59 -8.84
N GLN A 338 0.29 -6.70 -8.15
CA GLN A 338 0.55 -6.72 -6.72
C GLN A 338 2.02 -6.41 -6.48
N ALA A 339 2.30 -5.48 -5.57
CA ALA A 339 3.63 -5.27 -5.00
C ALA A 339 3.63 -5.72 -3.54
N ARG A 340 4.47 -6.70 -3.21
CA ARG A 340 4.59 -7.31 -1.87
C ARG A 340 5.98 -7.02 -1.29
N LYS A 341 6.05 -6.68 -0.01
CA LYS A 341 7.30 -6.58 0.76
C LYS A 341 7.25 -7.50 1.98
N ILE A 342 8.39 -8.11 2.28
CA ILE A 342 8.62 -8.82 3.54
C ILE A 342 9.53 -7.93 4.38
N HIS A 343 9.02 -7.46 5.50
CA HIS A 343 9.71 -6.56 6.39
C HIS A 343 10.47 -7.34 7.45
N THR A 344 11.77 -7.11 7.51
CA THR A 344 12.61 -7.57 8.61
C THR A 344 12.63 -6.49 9.69
N ALA A 345 11.53 -6.35 10.44
CA ALA A 345 11.44 -5.36 11.52
C ALA A 345 10.98 -6.03 12.82
N ALA A 346 11.81 -5.93 13.87
CA ALA A 346 11.47 -6.20 15.28
C ALA A 346 10.76 -7.54 15.57
N GLY A 347 11.48 -8.66 15.46
CA GLY A 347 11.16 -9.92 16.15
C GLY A 347 10.16 -10.86 15.47
N ALA A 348 9.40 -10.41 14.46
CA ALA A 348 8.58 -11.26 13.61
C ALA A 348 8.53 -10.73 12.17
N PRO A 349 8.58 -11.60 11.14
CA PRO A 349 8.38 -11.18 9.76
C PRO A 349 6.97 -10.62 9.58
N LEU A 350 6.87 -9.37 9.12
CA LEU A 350 5.63 -8.75 8.70
C LEU A 350 5.60 -8.71 7.17
N GLU A 351 4.49 -9.13 6.60
CA GLU A 351 4.23 -8.97 5.16
C GLU A 351 3.32 -7.76 4.93
N SER A 352 3.62 -6.95 3.92
CA SER A 352 2.67 -5.98 3.38
C SER A 352 2.51 -6.15 1.87
N ALA A 353 1.31 -5.91 1.37
CA ALA A 353 1.02 -5.94 -0.05
C ALA A 353 0.05 -4.83 -0.44
N VAL A 354 0.32 -4.22 -1.59
CA VAL A 354 -0.49 -3.15 -2.19
C VAL A 354 -0.73 -3.45 -3.67
N GLN A 355 -1.79 -2.87 -4.23
CA GLN A 355 -1.99 -2.85 -5.68
C GLN A 355 -1.38 -1.56 -6.25
N LEU A 356 -0.63 -1.67 -7.36
CA LEU A 356 -0.17 -0.52 -8.11
C LEU A 356 -1.37 0.27 -8.68
N GLU A 357 -1.23 1.59 -8.77
CA GLU A 357 -2.32 2.48 -9.16
C GLU A 357 -2.69 2.37 -10.64
N GLN A 358 -1.71 2.00 -11.47
CA GLN A 358 -1.87 1.75 -12.89
C GLN A 358 -2.06 0.25 -13.15
N ALA A 359 -2.92 -0.05 -14.13
CA ALA A 359 -3.13 -1.39 -14.67
C ALA A 359 -2.78 -1.36 -16.16
N ALA A 360 -2.49 -2.53 -16.74
CA ALA A 360 -2.30 -2.67 -18.17
C ALA A 360 -3.53 -3.35 -18.79
N VAL A 361 -4.00 -2.84 -19.91
CA VAL A 361 -5.02 -3.51 -20.73
C VAL A 361 -4.33 -4.19 -21.89
N VAL A 362 -4.66 -5.47 -22.10
CA VAL A 362 -4.14 -6.28 -23.18
C VAL A 362 -5.31 -6.84 -23.97
N LEU A 363 -5.44 -6.42 -25.22
CA LEU A 363 -6.45 -6.90 -26.15
C LEU A 363 -5.86 -7.98 -27.04
N VAL A 364 -6.64 -9.02 -27.32
CA VAL A 364 -6.20 -10.18 -28.13
C VAL A 364 -6.94 -10.16 -29.46
N ARG A 365 -6.25 -10.43 -30.57
CA ARG A 365 -6.90 -10.59 -31.88
C ARG A 365 -7.82 -11.84 -31.90
N PRO A 366 -8.81 -11.90 -32.80
CA PRO A 366 -9.57 -13.13 -33.01
C PRO A 366 -8.65 -14.33 -33.27
N GLU A 367 -9.11 -15.53 -32.89
CA GLU A 367 -8.41 -16.80 -33.15
C GLU A 367 -7.93 -16.86 -34.60
N PRO A 368 -6.64 -17.08 -34.89
CA PRO A 368 -6.12 -17.12 -36.25
C PRO A 368 -6.70 -18.29 -37.05
N ALA A 369 -6.83 -19.47 -36.48
CA ALA A 369 -7.31 -20.66 -37.20
C ALA A 369 -8.63 -21.16 -36.61
N PRO A 370 -9.73 -20.37 -36.70
CA PRO A 370 -11.02 -20.81 -36.21
C PRO A 370 -11.50 -21.98 -37.08
N PRO A 371 -12.24 -22.95 -36.52
CA PRO A 371 -12.77 -24.09 -37.24
C PRO A 371 -13.98 -23.68 -38.10
N LEU A 372 -13.83 -22.64 -38.93
CA LEU A 372 -14.89 -22.12 -39.78
C LEU A 372 -15.27 -23.11 -40.87
N VAL A 373 -16.58 -23.37 -40.98
CA VAL A 373 -17.17 -24.14 -42.07
C VAL A 373 -18.12 -23.24 -42.83
N LEU A 374 -17.93 -23.18 -44.16
CA LEU A 374 -18.69 -22.34 -45.07
C LEU A 374 -19.49 -23.21 -46.04
N GLN A 375 -20.82 -23.11 -45.98
CA GLN A 375 -21.73 -23.81 -46.88
C GLN A 375 -22.53 -22.81 -47.70
N ILE A 376 -22.51 -22.96 -49.02
CA ILE A 376 -23.17 -22.05 -49.94
C ILE A 376 -24.35 -22.73 -50.62
N ALA A 377 -25.49 -22.02 -50.66
CA ALA A 377 -26.67 -22.39 -51.41
C ALA A 377 -26.96 -21.29 -52.45
N PRO A 378 -26.74 -21.55 -53.76
CA PRO A 378 -27.05 -20.60 -54.82
C PRO A 378 -28.55 -20.30 -54.88
N ASN A 379 -28.89 -19.05 -55.20
CA ASN A 379 -30.26 -18.67 -55.55
C ASN A 379 -30.59 -19.06 -56.99
N ALA A 380 -31.87 -19.06 -57.36
CA ALA A 380 -32.34 -19.41 -58.70
C ALA A 380 -31.75 -18.54 -59.83
N ASP A 381 -31.25 -17.34 -59.49
CA ASP A 381 -30.58 -16.43 -60.42
C ASP A 381 -29.12 -16.84 -60.75
N ASN A 382 -28.55 -17.79 -60.00
CA ASN A 382 -27.13 -18.19 -60.03
C ASN A 382 -26.12 -17.04 -59.92
N ALA A 383 -26.57 -15.86 -59.51
CA ALA A 383 -25.76 -14.65 -59.35
C ALA A 383 -25.60 -14.28 -57.86
N SER A 384 -26.55 -14.69 -57.03
CA SER A 384 -26.57 -14.52 -55.59
C SER A 384 -26.77 -15.85 -54.87
N GLY A 385 -26.61 -15.87 -53.56
CA GLY A 385 -26.87 -17.05 -52.75
C GLY A 385 -26.90 -16.74 -51.26
N THR A 386 -27.05 -17.78 -50.45
CA THR A 386 -26.91 -17.71 -49.00
C THR A 386 -25.67 -18.47 -48.55
N LEU A 387 -25.01 -17.96 -47.51
CA LEU A 387 -23.83 -18.55 -46.90
C LEU A 387 -24.14 -18.89 -45.44
N LEU A 388 -24.19 -20.17 -45.12
CA LEU A 388 -24.25 -20.67 -43.75
C LEU A 388 -22.82 -20.76 -43.21
N VAL A 389 -22.60 -20.16 -42.05
CA VAL A 389 -21.28 -20.05 -41.41
C VAL A 389 -21.34 -20.70 -40.03
N SER A 390 -20.50 -21.71 -39.81
CA SER A 390 -20.43 -22.46 -38.56
C SER A 390 -19.03 -22.43 -37.95
N GLY A 391 -18.91 -22.69 -36.64
CA GLY A 391 -17.61 -22.84 -35.96
C GLY A 391 -16.84 -21.54 -35.68
N GLY A 392 -17.50 -20.39 -35.77
CA GLY A 392 -16.88 -19.10 -35.47
C GLY A 392 -16.76 -18.80 -33.97
N GLN A 393 -15.76 -18.01 -33.62
CA GLN A 393 -15.55 -17.48 -32.27
C GLN A 393 -16.68 -16.53 -31.82
N PRO A 394 -17.25 -16.70 -30.61
CA PRO A 394 -18.25 -15.78 -30.06
C PRO A 394 -17.76 -14.32 -29.97
N GLY A 395 -18.64 -13.37 -30.29
CA GLY A 395 -18.36 -11.92 -30.26
C GLY A 395 -17.54 -11.42 -31.46
N VAL A 396 -17.41 -12.21 -32.52
CA VAL A 396 -16.61 -11.89 -33.71
C VAL A 396 -17.50 -11.81 -34.95
N PHE A 397 -17.27 -10.77 -35.75
CA PHE A 397 -17.78 -10.62 -37.11
C PHE A 397 -16.81 -11.26 -38.11
N TYR A 398 -17.34 -12.06 -39.03
CA TYR A 398 -16.62 -12.59 -40.17
C TYR A 398 -17.12 -11.92 -41.44
N HIS A 399 -16.24 -11.15 -42.08
CA HIS A 399 -16.50 -10.49 -43.35
C HIS A 399 -15.95 -11.36 -44.49
N PHE A 400 -16.75 -11.54 -45.54
CA PHE A 400 -16.43 -12.39 -46.68
C PHE A 400 -16.15 -11.55 -47.92
N TYR A 401 -15.14 -11.94 -48.68
CA TYR A 401 -14.70 -11.26 -49.89
C TYR A 401 -14.48 -12.29 -51.01
N PRO A 402 -14.73 -11.93 -52.28
CA PRO A 402 -14.20 -12.71 -53.40
C PRO A 402 -12.68 -12.78 -53.29
N SER A 403 -12.09 -13.89 -53.72
CA SER A 403 -10.64 -14.10 -53.66
C SER A 403 -9.89 -12.98 -54.39
N ASN A 404 -8.94 -12.34 -53.69
CA ASN A 404 -8.15 -11.21 -54.20
C ASN A 404 -8.95 -9.93 -54.51
N GLU A 405 -10.20 -9.80 -54.06
CA GLU A 405 -11.00 -8.60 -54.23
C GLU A 405 -11.19 -7.81 -52.92
N ALA A 406 -11.45 -6.51 -53.06
CA ALA A 406 -11.67 -5.61 -51.93
C ALA A 406 -13.13 -5.53 -51.48
N GLY A 407 -14.09 -5.77 -52.37
CA GLY A 407 -15.53 -5.67 -52.09
C GLY A 407 -16.02 -6.83 -51.23
N ALA A 408 -16.81 -6.53 -50.20
CA ALA A 408 -17.45 -7.56 -49.40
C ALA A 408 -18.59 -8.24 -50.19
N LEU A 409 -18.77 -9.54 -50.01
CA LEU A 409 -19.83 -10.32 -50.63
C LEU A 409 -21.21 -10.04 -50.03
N GLY A 410 -21.29 -9.45 -48.83
CA GLY A 410 -22.54 -9.23 -48.13
C GLY A 410 -22.30 -8.70 -46.72
N LEU A 411 -23.33 -8.77 -45.88
CA LEU A 411 -23.22 -8.48 -44.46
C LEU A 411 -22.34 -9.53 -43.75
N PRO A 412 -21.61 -9.15 -42.67
CA PRO A 412 -20.78 -10.10 -41.95
C PRO A 412 -21.62 -11.11 -41.15
N ALA A 413 -21.08 -12.31 -40.98
CA ALA A 413 -21.63 -13.30 -40.06
C ALA A 413 -21.16 -13.02 -38.63
N TYR A 414 -22.09 -12.92 -37.68
CA TYR A 414 -21.79 -12.69 -36.26
C TYR A 414 -22.11 -13.92 -35.42
N PHE A 415 -21.18 -14.29 -34.54
CA PHE A 415 -21.39 -15.35 -33.57
C PHE A 415 -21.74 -14.77 -32.20
N HIS A 416 -22.93 -15.09 -31.69
CA HIS A 416 -23.43 -14.53 -30.45
C HIS A 416 -22.67 -15.01 -29.21
N ARG A 417 -22.52 -14.11 -28.23
CA ARG A 417 -21.95 -14.41 -26.91
C ARG A 417 -23.01 -14.96 -25.97
N ARG A 418 -22.57 -15.81 -25.04
CA ARG A 418 -23.30 -16.13 -23.81
C ARG A 418 -23.04 -15.06 -22.76
N ASP A 419 -23.90 -14.97 -21.75
CA ASP A 419 -23.66 -14.06 -20.63
C ASP A 419 -22.45 -14.53 -19.80
N GLU A 420 -21.56 -13.59 -19.44
CA GLU A 420 -20.33 -13.91 -18.73
C GLU A 420 -20.56 -14.32 -17.27
N ARG A 421 -21.70 -13.96 -16.67
CA ARG A 421 -22.08 -14.34 -15.29
C ARG A 421 -22.93 -15.60 -15.28
N ASP A 422 -23.77 -15.77 -16.29
CA ASP A 422 -24.58 -16.97 -16.50
C ASP A 422 -24.39 -17.54 -17.91
N PRO A 423 -23.44 -18.46 -18.11
CA PRO A 423 -23.17 -19.06 -19.41
C PRO A 423 -24.34 -19.85 -20.01
N SER A 424 -25.38 -20.16 -19.21
CA SER A 424 -26.60 -20.82 -19.70
C SER A 424 -27.48 -19.85 -20.50
N MET A 425 -27.30 -18.55 -20.31
CA MET A 425 -28.06 -17.52 -21.01
C MET A 425 -27.28 -16.86 -22.16
N ASN A 426 -28.02 -16.37 -23.14
CA ASN A 426 -27.53 -15.48 -24.18
C ASN A 426 -27.26 -14.09 -23.62
N LYS A 427 -26.22 -13.44 -24.17
CA LYS A 427 -25.97 -12.05 -23.83
C LYS A 427 -27.10 -11.17 -24.36
N GLY A 428 -27.75 -10.43 -23.47
CA GLY A 428 -28.82 -9.48 -23.81
C GLY A 428 -28.35 -8.02 -23.81
N VAL A 429 -29.29 -7.12 -24.11
CA VAL A 429 -29.07 -5.65 -24.17
C VAL A 429 -28.79 -5.03 -22.79
N ALA A 430 -29.18 -5.72 -21.70
CA ALA A 430 -29.12 -5.34 -20.28
C ALA A 430 -29.66 -3.93 -19.93
N ALA A 431 -30.48 -3.86 -18.87
CA ALA A 431 -30.96 -2.60 -18.32
C ALA A 431 -29.85 -1.85 -17.58
N THR A 432 -29.84 -0.53 -17.74
CA THR A 432 -28.85 0.45 -17.26
C THR A 432 -28.82 0.68 -15.75
N GLU A 433 -29.63 -0.01 -14.94
CA GLU A 433 -29.68 0.26 -13.49
C GLU A 433 -28.73 -0.65 -12.69
N PRO A 434 -27.84 -0.06 -11.86
CA PRO A 434 -27.10 -0.84 -10.87
C PRO A 434 -28.08 -1.44 -9.86
N GLU A 435 -27.94 -2.73 -9.54
CA GLU A 435 -28.58 -3.23 -8.32
C GLU A 435 -27.88 -2.56 -7.13
N ALA A 436 -28.66 -2.12 -6.15
CA ALA A 436 -28.22 -1.29 -5.02
C ALA A 436 -27.06 -1.86 -4.17
N ALA A 437 -26.64 -3.12 -4.42
CA ALA A 437 -25.65 -3.83 -3.64
C ALA A 437 -24.20 -3.66 -4.14
N ASP A 438 -23.95 -3.48 -5.44
CA ASP A 438 -22.58 -3.52 -5.99
C ASP A 438 -22.11 -2.22 -6.67
N GLN A 439 -23.01 -1.27 -6.95
CA GLN A 439 -22.69 0.00 -7.64
C GLN A 439 -21.95 -0.18 -8.98
N VAL A 440 -21.96 -1.39 -9.57
CA VAL A 440 -21.30 -1.66 -10.85
C VAL A 440 -22.28 -1.35 -11.99
N PRO A 441 -21.95 -0.44 -12.93
CA PRO A 441 -22.81 -0.14 -14.07
C PRO A 441 -23.08 -1.40 -14.89
N ARG A 442 -24.35 -1.78 -15.06
CA ARG A 442 -24.74 -2.89 -15.93
C ARG A 442 -24.76 -2.38 -17.38
N ARG A 443 -23.91 -2.96 -18.23
CA ARG A 443 -23.85 -2.66 -19.67
C ARG A 443 -24.03 -3.95 -20.46
N GLY A 444 -25.02 -4.01 -21.34
CA GLY A 444 -25.25 -5.14 -22.24
C GLY A 444 -24.85 -4.81 -23.68
N LEU A 445 -25.35 -5.60 -24.63
CA LEU A 445 -25.09 -5.42 -26.05
C LEU A 445 -25.54 -4.03 -26.53
N ARG A 446 -24.82 -3.42 -27.45
CA ARG A 446 -25.06 -2.07 -27.98
C ARG A 446 -25.38 -2.10 -29.47
N VAL A 447 -26.35 -1.27 -29.84
CA VAL A 447 -26.66 -0.92 -31.23
C VAL A 447 -25.39 -0.43 -31.92
N GLU A 448 -25.20 -0.81 -33.19
CA GLU A 448 -24.02 -0.47 -34.03
C GLU A 448 -22.67 -1.04 -33.57
N MET A 449 -22.62 -1.82 -32.50
CA MET A 449 -21.38 -2.45 -32.00
C MET A 449 -21.50 -3.98 -31.94
N ASP A 450 -22.25 -4.52 -30.97
CA ASP A 450 -22.34 -5.96 -30.72
C ASP A 450 -23.78 -6.48 -30.55
N LEU A 451 -24.78 -5.61 -30.73
CA LEU A 451 -26.19 -6.02 -30.87
C LEU A 451 -26.48 -6.42 -32.31
N VAL A 452 -26.62 -7.74 -32.50
CA VAL A 452 -27.06 -8.35 -33.76
C VAL A 452 -28.29 -9.18 -33.48
N VAL A 453 -29.21 -9.26 -34.45
CA VAL A 453 -30.44 -10.05 -34.35
C VAL A 453 -30.19 -11.42 -35.02
N THR A 454 -30.46 -12.50 -34.28
CA THR A 454 -30.39 -13.87 -34.83
C THR A 454 -31.58 -14.16 -35.74
N ARG A 455 -31.42 -15.10 -36.68
CA ARG A 455 -32.54 -15.64 -37.46
C ARG A 455 -33.50 -16.45 -36.59
N ASP A 456 -34.77 -16.50 -37.00
CA ASP A 456 -35.82 -17.26 -36.32
C ASP A 456 -35.58 -18.77 -36.43
N PRO A 457 -35.80 -19.55 -35.35
CA PRO A 457 -35.75 -20.99 -35.43
C PRO A 457 -36.93 -21.56 -36.25
N PRO A 458 -36.72 -22.66 -37.00
CA PRO A 458 -37.80 -23.33 -37.71
C PRO A 458 -38.78 -23.97 -36.71
N ALA A 459 -39.90 -23.28 -36.46
CA ALA A 459 -40.99 -23.58 -35.53
C ALA A 459 -40.64 -23.51 -34.02
N PRO A 460 -41.41 -22.78 -33.19
CA PRO A 460 -41.09 -22.68 -31.77
C PRO A 460 -41.57 -23.92 -31.01
N ALA A 461 -40.65 -24.60 -30.33
CA ALA A 461 -40.99 -25.12 -29.01
C ALA A 461 -41.01 -23.94 -28.03
N ALA A 462 -41.84 -24.00 -26.98
CA ALA A 462 -42.02 -22.98 -25.94
C ALA A 462 -40.78 -22.83 -25.03
N LEU A 463 -39.61 -22.66 -25.63
CA LEU A 463 -38.33 -22.47 -24.95
C LEU A 463 -38.03 -20.98 -24.84
N ASP A 464 -37.54 -20.57 -23.69
CA ASP A 464 -37.13 -19.20 -23.43
C ASP A 464 -35.94 -18.81 -24.35
N PRO A 465 -36.09 -17.81 -25.25
CA PRO A 465 -35.03 -17.34 -26.13
C PRO A 465 -33.76 -16.88 -25.40
N ALA A 466 -33.86 -16.54 -24.11
CA ALA A 466 -32.69 -16.23 -23.31
C ALA A 466 -31.77 -17.45 -23.13
N HIS A 467 -32.29 -18.68 -23.14
CA HIS A 467 -31.53 -19.89 -22.85
C HIS A 467 -31.19 -20.69 -24.13
N VAL A 468 -32.01 -20.59 -25.17
CA VAL A 468 -31.80 -21.28 -26.45
C VAL A 468 -30.60 -20.69 -27.19
N ARG A 469 -29.63 -21.52 -27.60
CA ARG A 469 -28.47 -21.03 -28.35
C ARG A 469 -28.91 -20.41 -29.69
N PRO A 470 -28.43 -19.21 -30.06
CA PRO A 470 -28.68 -18.63 -31.37
C PRO A 470 -28.22 -19.59 -32.48
N LEU A 471 -28.98 -19.63 -33.56
CA LEU A 471 -28.62 -20.42 -34.73
C LEU A 471 -27.34 -19.87 -35.37
N ASP A 472 -26.61 -20.76 -36.02
CA ASP A 472 -25.46 -20.36 -36.84
C ASP A 472 -25.91 -19.32 -37.88
N PRO A 473 -25.09 -18.26 -38.10
CA PRO A 473 -25.44 -17.16 -38.99
C PRO A 473 -25.59 -17.63 -40.44
N LEU A 474 -26.69 -17.18 -41.06
CA LEU A 474 -26.97 -17.33 -42.49
C LEU A 474 -26.97 -15.93 -43.09
N VAL A 475 -26.08 -15.67 -44.04
CA VAL A 475 -25.93 -14.34 -44.65
C VAL A 475 -26.19 -14.41 -46.16
N ASP A 476 -26.89 -13.41 -46.68
CA ASP A 476 -27.06 -13.22 -48.12
C ASP A 476 -25.76 -12.71 -48.73
N ILE A 477 -25.39 -13.27 -49.88
CA ILE A 477 -24.16 -12.93 -50.59
C ILE A 477 -24.39 -12.68 -52.09
N ALA A 478 -23.68 -11.68 -52.61
CA ALA A 478 -23.57 -11.37 -54.04
C ALA A 478 -22.24 -10.64 -54.33
N PRO A 479 -21.53 -10.97 -55.43
CA PRO A 479 -21.82 -12.06 -56.38
C PRO A 479 -21.52 -13.44 -55.78
N LEU A 480 -22.07 -14.50 -56.39
CA LEU A 480 -21.78 -15.87 -55.99
C LEU A 480 -20.28 -16.21 -56.25
N PRO A 481 -19.49 -16.61 -55.23
CA PRO A 481 -18.09 -16.97 -55.41
C PRO A 481 -17.95 -18.32 -56.14
N LEU A 482 -17.41 -18.29 -57.36
CA LEU A 482 -17.22 -19.49 -58.20
C LEU A 482 -15.90 -20.24 -57.92
N GLY A 483 -15.00 -19.66 -57.12
CA GLY A 483 -13.62 -20.13 -56.92
C GLY A 483 -13.42 -21.24 -55.88
N GLY A 484 -14.50 -21.80 -55.32
CA GLY A 484 -14.42 -22.85 -54.27
C GLY A 484 -13.84 -22.39 -52.92
N ALA A 485 -13.46 -21.11 -52.80
CA ALA A 485 -12.98 -20.49 -51.58
C ALA A 485 -13.33 -19.00 -51.57
N VAL A 486 -13.34 -18.40 -50.37
CA VAL A 486 -13.48 -16.95 -50.15
C VAL A 486 -12.41 -16.46 -49.19
N ASP A 487 -12.06 -15.19 -49.31
CA ASP A 487 -11.21 -14.52 -48.34
C ASP A 487 -12.05 -14.02 -47.17
N VAL A 488 -11.63 -14.31 -45.94
CA VAL A 488 -12.35 -14.00 -44.70
C VAL A 488 -11.52 -13.06 -43.84
N MET A 489 -12.16 -12.03 -43.27
CA MET A 489 -11.60 -11.16 -42.24
C MET A 489 -12.41 -11.31 -40.95
N ALA A 490 -11.77 -11.73 -39.88
CA ALA A 490 -12.38 -11.77 -38.54
C ALA A 490 -12.14 -10.45 -37.81
N ILE A 491 -13.17 -9.89 -37.16
CA ILE A 491 -13.13 -8.64 -36.40
C ILE A 491 -13.91 -8.81 -35.08
N LYS A 492 -13.29 -8.57 -33.92
CA LYS A 492 -14.00 -8.55 -32.64
C LYS A 492 -14.99 -7.39 -32.61
N ALA A 493 -16.27 -7.68 -32.40
CA ALA A 493 -17.34 -6.70 -32.40
C ALA A 493 -17.12 -5.57 -31.37
N ARG A 494 -16.66 -5.93 -30.17
CA ARG A 494 -16.53 -4.99 -29.05
C ARG A 494 -15.35 -4.01 -29.19
N THR A 495 -14.27 -4.43 -29.85
CA THR A 495 -13.01 -3.66 -29.89
C THR A 495 -12.64 -3.20 -31.29
N GLY A 496 -13.28 -3.71 -32.33
CA GLY A 496 -12.92 -3.48 -33.73
C GLY A 496 -11.58 -4.11 -34.14
N ILE A 497 -10.95 -4.89 -33.25
CA ILE A 497 -9.66 -5.53 -33.52
C ILE A 497 -9.89 -6.77 -34.36
N GLY A 498 -9.32 -6.80 -35.56
CA GLY A 498 -9.39 -7.94 -36.47
C GLY A 498 -8.08 -8.66 -36.69
N TRP A 499 -8.07 -9.60 -37.63
CA TRP A 499 -6.83 -10.18 -38.14
C TRP A 499 -5.96 -9.14 -38.84
N VAL A 500 -4.66 -9.44 -38.94
CA VAL A 500 -3.70 -8.58 -39.67
C VAL A 500 -3.91 -8.70 -41.19
N ALA A 501 -4.39 -9.85 -41.66
CA ALA A 501 -4.65 -10.12 -43.07
C ALA A 501 -5.87 -11.04 -43.23
N LYS A 502 -6.49 -10.98 -44.41
CA LYS A 502 -7.57 -11.92 -44.80
C LYS A 502 -7.01 -13.34 -44.90
N ARG A 503 -7.89 -14.34 -44.71
CA ARG A 503 -7.55 -15.76 -44.84
C ARG A 503 -8.47 -16.43 -45.83
N SER A 504 -7.90 -17.28 -46.69
CA SER A 504 -8.69 -18.07 -47.62
C SER A 504 -9.33 -19.26 -46.89
N VAL A 505 -10.64 -19.41 -47.03
CA VAL A 505 -11.44 -20.50 -46.46
C VAL A 505 -12.22 -21.19 -47.56
N ALA A 506 -12.13 -22.51 -47.61
CA ALA A 506 -12.84 -23.32 -48.60
C ALA A 506 -14.37 -23.28 -48.37
N ILE A 507 -15.12 -23.36 -49.47
CA ILE A 507 -16.58 -23.37 -49.47
C ILE A 507 -17.07 -24.70 -49.99
N THR A 508 -18.10 -25.24 -49.34
CA THR A 508 -18.82 -26.42 -49.83
C THR A 508 -20.15 -26.00 -50.43
N GLN A 509 -20.40 -26.36 -51.69
CA GLN A 509 -21.73 -26.17 -52.31
C GLN A 509 -22.70 -27.23 -51.82
N VAL A 510 -23.90 -26.81 -51.42
CA VAL A 510 -24.99 -27.72 -51.09
C VAL A 510 -25.76 -28.05 -52.37
N THR A 511 -25.56 -29.25 -52.93
CA THR A 511 -26.32 -29.73 -54.11
C THR A 511 -27.67 -30.31 -53.69
N ASP A 512 -28.74 -29.73 -54.24
CA ASP A 512 -30.18 -30.04 -54.18
C ASP A 512 -30.69 -31.20 -53.29
N GLY A 513 -31.58 -30.84 -52.36
CA GLY A 513 -32.54 -31.75 -51.72
C GLY A 513 -32.93 -31.41 -50.29
N SER A 514 -32.10 -30.66 -49.57
CA SER A 514 -32.38 -30.27 -48.18
C SER A 514 -32.12 -28.78 -48.03
N SER A 515 -33.17 -28.01 -47.71
CA SER A 515 -33.00 -26.60 -47.35
C SER A 515 -32.01 -26.49 -46.18
N PRO A 516 -31.07 -25.54 -46.18
CA PRO A 516 -30.12 -25.33 -45.08
C PRO A 516 -30.77 -25.06 -43.72
N SER A 517 -32.08 -24.81 -43.69
CA SER A 517 -32.91 -24.63 -42.50
C SER A 517 -33.12 -25.91 -41.67
N GLU A 518 -32.80 -27.11 -42.18
CA GLU A 518 -33.05 -28.37 -41.46
C GLU A 518 -31.84 -28.95 -40.69
N GLN A 519 -30.63 -28.40 -40.84
CA GLN A 519 -29.43 -28.91 -40.17
C GLN A 519 -29.05 -28.01 -38.99
N GLY A 520 -29.62 -28.28 -37.82
CA GLY A 520 -29.35 -27.55 -36.58
C GLY A 520 -29.10 -28.47 -35.39
N ALA A 521 -27.88 -28.95 -35.24
CA ALA A 521 -27.15 -29.19 -33.98
C ALA A 521 -25.88 -30.00 -34.27
N ALA A 522 -24.71 -29.47 -33.92
CA ALA A 522 -23.49 -30.29 -33.83
C ALA A 522 -23.64 -31.33 -32.70
N PRO A 523 -23.13 -32.56 -32.85
CA PRO A 523 -23.16 -33.55 -31.77
C PRO A 523 -22.31 -33.08 -30.58
N GLU A 524 -22.84 -33.31 -29.39
CA GLU A 524 -22.22 -33.07 -28.09
C GLU A 524 -20.83 -33.77 -28.02
N PRO A 525 -19.76 -33.12 -27.52
CA PRO A 525 -18.55 -33.85 -27.19
C PRO A 525 -18.88 -34.81 -26.04
N ALA A 526 -18.63 -36.11 -26.27
CA ALA A 526 -18.87 -37.16 -25.30
C ALA A 526 -18.27 -36.79 -23.94
N ALA A 527 -19.11 -36.77 -22.91
CA ALA A 527 -18.68 -36.69 -21.53
C ALA A 527 -17.81 -37.92 -21.22
N THR A 528 -16.52 -37.71 -21.04
CA THR A 528 -15.69 -38.60 -20.22
C THR A 528 -16.14 -38.41 -18.77
N GLU A 529 -16.90 -39.36 -18.27
CA GLU A 529 -17.16 -39.58 -16.84
C GLU A 529 -15.92 -40.22 -16.15
N PRO A 530 -15.83 -40.14 -14.81
CA PRO A 530 -14.58 -39.92 -14.05
C PRO A 530 -13.53 -41.03 -14.05
#